data_AF-A0A151TBX5-F1
#
_entry.id   AF-A0A151TBX5-F1
#
_cell.length_a   1.000
_cell.length_b   1.000
_cell.length_c   1.000
_cell.angle_alpha   90.00
_cell.angle_beta   90.00
_cell.angle_gamma   90.00
#
_symmetry.space_group_name_H-M   'P 1'
#
loop_
_entity.id
_entity.type
_entity.pdbx_description
1 polymer ?
#
loop_
_entity_poly.entity_id
_entity_poly.type
_entity_poly.pdbx_seq_one_letter_code
_entity_poly.pdbx_strand_id
1 'polypeptide(L)'
;MCSTYLGIMPVKGESLIGSMIKLKWLRENMLELPEEPSQEQLHAHCRAYILGLIGGVLMPDKTGNKVHLMYLSLLINLRKGEDISLC
;
A
#
# COMPACT_ATOMS: atom_id res chain seq x y z
N MET A 1 -0.40 -2.98 -11.54
CA MET A 1 0.37 -2.52 -10.36
C MET A 1 -0.47 -2.65 -9.09
N CYS A 2 -1.51 -1.84 -8.89
CA CYS A 2 -2.34 -1.91 -7.68
C CYS A 2 -3.01 -3.29 -7.50
N SER A 3 -3.64 -3.84 -8.54
CA SER A 3 -4.23 -5.18 -8.50
C SER A 3 -3.24 -6.26 -8.08
N THR A 4 -2.03 -6.23 -8.66
CA THR A 4 -0.97 -7.20 -8.39
C THR A 4 -0.39 -7.10 -6.98
N TYR A 5 -0.17 -5.89 -6.47
CA TYR A 5 0.62 -5.69 -5.24
C TYR A 5 -0.20 -5.32 -4.01
N LEU A 6 -1.42 -4.84 -4.19
CA LEU A 6 -2.36 -4.50 -3.12
C LEU A 6 -3.59 -5.41 -3.10
N GLY A 7 -3.81 -6.23 -4.13
CA GLY A 7 -5.03 -7.04 -4.28
C GLY A 7 -6.28 -6.22 -4.57
N ILE A 8 -6.15 -4.90 -4.75
CA ILE A 8 -7.27 -3.96 -4.99
C ILE A 8 -6.99 -3.06 -6.17
N MET A 9 -8.04 -2.66 -6.88
CA MET A 9 -7.95 -1.80 -8.05
C MET A 9 -8.72 -0.50 -7.82
N PRO A 10 -8.03 0.64 -7.65
CA PRO A 10 -8.71 1.92 -7.52
C PRO A 10 -9.34 2.36 -8.84
N VAL A 11 -10.42 3.11 -8.74
CA VAL A 11 -11.18 3.67 -9.86
C VAL A 11 -10.51 4.97 -10.32
N LYS A 12 -10.12 5.00 -11.60
CA LYS A 12 -9.46 6.15 -12.22
C LYS A 12 -10.40 7.36 -12.25
N GLY A 13 -9.92 8.52 -11.80
CA GLY A 13 -10.72 9.75 -11.70
C GLY A 13 -11.51 9.87 -10.39
N GLU A 14 -11.64 8.79 -9.62
CA GLU A 14 -12.37 8.77 -8.35
C GLU A 14 -11.44 8.54 -7.17
N SER A 15 -10.87 7.35 -7.05
CA SER A 15 -9.93 6.99 -5.98
C SER A 15 -8.47 7.05 -6.41
N LEU A 16 -8.20 7.04 -7.72
CA LEU A 16 -6.91 7.31 -8.32
C LEU A 16 -6.94 8.62 -9.10
N ILE A 17 -6.24 9.63 -8.61
CA ILE A 17 -6.12 10.96 -9.22
C ILE A 17 -4.69 11.14 -9.73
N GLY A 18 -4.51 11.03 -11.05
CA GLY A 18 -3.17 10.93 -11.65
C GLY A 18 -2.47 9.66 -11.16
N SER A 19 -1.28 9.82 -10.58
CA SER A 19 -0.51 8.73 -9.96
C SER A 19 -0.66 8.67 -8.44
N MET A 20 -1.69 9.31 -7.89
CA MET A 20 -1.94 9.37 -6.45
C MET A 20 -3.23 8.65 -6.07
N ILE A 21 -3.19 7.85 -5.02
CA ILE A 21 -4.35 7.15 -4.47
C ILE A 21 -4.89 7.90 -3.25
N LYS A 22 -6.21 8.02 -3.13
CA LYS A 22 -6.86 8.62 -1.95
C LYS A 22 -6.65 7.74 -0.72
N LEU A 23 -6.16 8.34 0.36
CA LEU A 23 -5.92 7.63 1.64
C LEU A 23 -7.20 7.11 2.27
N LYS A 24 -8.31 7.85 2.16
CA LYS A 24 -9.62 7.38 2.62
C LYS A 24 -10.01 6.08 1.92
N TRP A 25 -9.95 6.08 0.59
CA TRP A 25 -10.25 4.89 -0.21
C TRP A 25 -9.31 3.73 0.10
N LEU A 26 -8.01 3.99 0.23
CA LEU A 26 -7.02 2.97 0.57
C LEU A 26 -7.35 2.27 1.89
N ARG A 27 -7.74 3.03 2.92
CA ARG A 27 -8.13 2.46 4.23
C ARG A 27 -9.43 1.67 4.15
N GLU A 28 -10.44 2.20 3.46
CA GLU A 28 -11.76 1.55 3.31
C GLU A 28 -11.71 0.28 2.47
N ASN A 29 -10.74 0.16 1.56
CA ASN A 29 -10.58 -0.99 0.66
C ASN A 29 -9.40 -1.88 1.07
N MET A 30 -8.82 -1.68 2.24
CA MET A 30 -7.75 -2.53 2.73
C MET A 30 -8.31 -3.92 3.02
N LEU A 31 -7.72 -4.95 2.40
CA LEU A 31 -8.21 -6.32 2.58
C LEU A 31 -8.04 -6.74 4.04
N GLU A 32 -9.13 -7.17 4.66
CA GLU A 32 -9.08 -7.88 5.94
C GLU A 32 -8.30 -9.19 5.74
N LEU A 33 -7.42 -9.49 6.68
CA LEU A 33 -6.65 -10.73 6.66
C LEU A 33 -7.50 -11.84 7.28
N PRO A 34 -7.65 -13.01 6.62
CA PRO A 34 -8.24 -14.19 7.25
C PRO A 34 -7.34 -14.69 8.38
N GLU A 35 -7.84 -15.64 9.18
CA GLU A 35 -7.09 -16.25 10.30
C GLU A 35 -5.76 -16.88 9.85
N GLU A 36 -5.76 -17.51 8.66
CA GLU A 36 -4.57 -18.07 8.02
C GLU A 36 -4.34 -17.40 6.65
N PRO A 37 -3.69 -16.22 6.62
CA PRO A 37 -3.46 -15.49 5.37
C PRO A 37 -2.30 -16.10 4.59
N SER A 38 -2.43 -16.13 3.26
CA SER A 38 -1.31 -16.46 2.39
C SER A 38 -0.23 -15.38 2.49
N GLN A 39 1.02 -15.75 2.16
CA GLN A 39 2.13 -14.79 2.09
C GLN A 39 1.83 -13.62 1.16
N GLU A 40 1.06 -13.83 0.09
CA GLU A 40 0.67 -12.77 -0.83
C GLU A 40 -0.33 -11.80 -0.21
N GLN A 41 -1.31 -12.31 0.55
CA GLN A 41 -2.28 -11.50 1.29
C GLN A 41 -1.59 -10.67 2.37
N LEU A 42 -0.69 -11.28 3.15
CA LEU A 42 0.12 -10.57 4.14
C LEU A 42 0.94 -9.45 3.50
N HIS A 43 1.67 -9.75 2.43
CA HIS A 43 2.46 -8.74 1.74
C HIS A 43 1.59 -7.61 1.16
N ALA A 44 0.44 -7.92 0.56
CA ALA A 44 -0.47 -6.92 0.05
C ALA A 44 -1.00 -6.00 1.16
N HIS A 45 -1.39 -6.58 2.29
CA HIS A 45 -1.83 -5.85 3.47
C HIS A 45 -0.71 -4.98 4.04
N CYS A 46 0.50 -5.50 4.24
CA CYS A 46 1.65 -4.72 4.70
C CYS A 46 1.97 -3.54 3.76
N ARG A 47 1.94 -3.76 2.43
CA ARG A 47 2.17 -2.67 1.46
C ARG A 47 1.09 -1.60 1.54
N ALA A 48 -0.18 -1.99 1.66
CA ALA A 48 -1.28 -1.03 1.84
C ALA A 48 -1.14 -0.23 3.14
N TYR A 49 -0.78 -0.91 4.24
CA TYR A 49 -0.54 -0.29 5.54
C TYR A 49 0.58 0.75 5.48
N ILE A 50 1.75 0.36 4.99
CA ILE A 50 2.92 1.24 4.88
C ILE A 50 2.62 2.41 3.94
N LEU A 51 1.92 2.17 2.83
CA LEU A 51 1.50 3.23 1.91
C LEU A 51 0.57 4.24 2.61
N GLY A 52 -0.34 3.75 3.46
CA GLY A 52 -1.18 4.57 4.32
C GLY A 52 -0.39 5.40 5.33
N LEU A 53 0.63 4.82 5.97
CA LEU A 53 1.52 5.54 6.90
C LEU A 53 2.33 6.62 6.19
N ILE A 54 2.89 6.33 5.01
CA ILE A 54 3.66 7.29 4.24
C ILE A 54 2.79 8.50 3.90
N GLY A 55 1.60 8.30 3.33
CA GLY A 55 0.76 9.43 2.94
C GLY A 55 0.03 10.12 4.09
N GLY A 56 -0.26 9.42 5.18
CA GLY A 56 -1.03 9.95 6.30
C GLY A 56 -0.19 10.58 7.41
N VAL A 57 1.04 10.10 7.60
CA VAL A 57 1.86 10.41 8.78
C VAL A 57 3.25 10.91 8.39
N LEU A 58 4.00 10.17 7.57
CA LEU A 58 5.42 10.44 7.35
C LEU A 58 5.68 11.53 6.30
N MET A 59 4.90 11.52 5.22
CA MET A 59 5.04 12.40 4.06
C MET A 59 3.66 12.89 3.58
N PRO A 60 2.88 13.57 4.46
CA PRO A 60 1.58 14.09 4.07
C PRO A 60 1.73 15.13 2.95
N ASP A 61 0.90 15.02 1.92
CA ASP A 61 0.78 16.07 0.91
C ASP A 61 0.08 17.31 1.50
N LYS A 62 0.04 18.43 0.77
CA LYS A 62 -0.62 19.67 1.21
C LYS A 62 -2.09 19.46 1.62
N THR A 63 -2.72 18.40 1.14
CA THR A 63 -4.11 18.04 1.41
C THR A 63 -4.27 16.91 2.44
N GLY A 64 -3.17 16.28 2.87
CA GLY A 64 -3.12 15.15 3.80
C GLY A 64 -3.99 13.94 3.40
N ASN A 65 -4.43 13.84 2.14
CA ASN A 65 -5.52 12.93 1.77
C ASN A 65 -5.20 11.98 0.61
N LYS A 66 -3.98 12.05 0.07
CA LYS A 66 -3.51 11.21 -1.03
C LYS A 66 -2.07 10.76 -0.81
N VAL A 67 -1.68 9.67 -1.48
CA VAL A 67 -0.31 9.15 -1.49
C VAL A 67 0.10 8.72 -2.90
N HIS A 68 1.35 8.97 -3.27
CA HIS A 68 1.84 8.70 -4.62
C HIS A 68 2.19 7.21 -4.82
N LEU A 69 1.82 6.64 -5.96
CA LEU A 69 2.10 5.24 -6.29
C LEU A 69 3.59 4.92 -6.48
N MET A 70 4.46 5.93 -6.53
CA MET A 70 5.91 5.70 -6.49
C MET A 70 6.34 4.94 -5.24
N TYR A 71 5.68 5.19 -4.10
CA TYR A 71 5.98 4.48 -2.86
C TYR A 71 5.57 3.02 -2.96
N LEU A 72 4.46 2.70 -3.64
CA LEU A 72 4.10 1.32 -3.91
C LEU A 72 5.22 0.61 -4.70
N SER A 73 5.80 1.27 -5.70
CA SER A 73 6.93 0.71 -6.46
C SER A 73 8.15 0.38 -5.58
N LEU A 74 8.43 1.21 -4.56
CA LEU A 74 9.50 0.95 -3.59
C LEU A 74 9.17 -0.25 -2.68
N LEU A 75 7.89 -0.45 -2.36
CA LEU A 75 7.41 -1.51 -1.46
C LEU A 75 7.22 -2.87 -2.14
N ILE A 76 7.33 -2.95 -3.47
CA ILE A 76 7.23 -4.23 -4.21
C ILE A 76 8.27 -5.23 -3.68
N ASN A 77 9.49 -4.75 -3.40
CA ASN A 77 10.64 -5.54 -2.99
C ASN A 77 10.76 -5.78 -1.48
N LEU A 78 9.74 -5.47 -0.67
CA LEU A 78 9.76 -5.71 0.78
C LEU A 78 9.86 -7.21 1.18
N ARG A 79 10.08 -8.11 0.21
CA ARG A 79 10.11 -9.57 0.32
C ARG A 79 11.41 -10.16 0.89
N LYS A 80 12.45 -9.37 1.16
CA LYS A 80 13.76 -9.89 1.63
C LYS A 80 14.09 -9.46 3.05
N GLY A 81 13.27 -9.93 3.99
CA GLY A 81 13.57 -9.89 5.42
C GLY A 81 14.22 -11.17 5.97
N GLU A 82 14.71 -12.07 5.10
CA GLU A 82 15.41 -13.30 5.51
C GLU A 82 16.96 -13.19 5.47
N ASP A 83 17.52 -12.02 5.12
CA ASP A 83 18.96 -11.74 5.17
C ASP A 83 19.33 -10.76 6.32
N ILE A 84 18.70 -10.87 7.49
CA ILE A 84 19.17 -10.22 8.74
C ILE A 84 19.77 -11.24 9.72
N SER A 85 20.02 -12.49 9.29
CA SER A 85 20.79 -13.48 10.04
C SER A 85 22.32 -13.37 9.89
N LEU A 86 22.85 -12.22 9.43
CA LEU A 86 24.29 -11.94 9.45
C LEU A 86 24.56 -10.52 9.98
N CYS A 87 24.32 -10.34 11.27
CA CYS A 87 25.13 -9.54 12.20
C CYS A 87 25.15 -10.25 13.54
#